data_AF-A0A957FGI4-F1
#
_entry.id   AF-A0A957FGI4-F1
#
_cell.length_a   1.000
_cell.length_b   1.000
_cell.length_c   1.000
_cell.angle_alpha   90.00
_cell.angle_beta   90.00
_cell.angle_gamma   90.00
#
_symmetry.space_group_name_H-M   'P 1'
#
loop_
_entity.id
_entity.type
_entity.pdbx_description
1 polymer ?
#
loop_
_entity_poly.entity_id
_entity_poly.type
_entity_poly.pdbx_seq_one_letter_code
_entity_poly.pdbx_strand_id
1 'polypeptide(L)'
;MSEAREALEERVRKAIFQESIFRWESAVVISLSLLLTAVTALGALGDGLQSWWWIWLIGGLLAEAALVYSSLTDPKFGEKVAASLLRTDFKPERLRDKKLQQQIIEALDYRSRIEEAMRSRDDSLIKDELTQTGVQIDEWIEHIYDLARRIDRYRPEARALAKDRQNADARIAQLEQELILEDDAAVKKQIEITLEGLRRQVDTLERLDNTIQRAELQLENTLTSLRTIYSQSMLVDAKDIDNSRARRLRHEITEEVKELNDVLVAMDEVYAAE
;
A
#
# COMPACT_ATOMS: atom_id res chain seq x y z
N MET A 1 -5.84 -3.55 19.10
CA MET A 1 -5.95 -2.26 18.38
C MET A 1 -4.57 -1.67 18.38
N SER A 2 -3.95 -1.71 17.22
CA SER A 2 -2.64 -2.34 17.04
C SER A 2 -1.53 -1.33 16.80
N GLU A 3 -0.31 -1.68 17.19
CA GLU A 3 0.94 -0.98 16.90
C GLU A 3 1.09 -0.58 15.42
N ALA A 4 0.39 -1.28 14.50
CA ALA A 4 0.28 -0.91 13.10
C ALA A 4 -0.41 0.45 12.85
N ARG A 5 -1.40 0.83 13.67
CA ARG A 5 -2.03 2.16 13.62
C ARG A 5 -1.11 3.25 14.14
N GLU A 6 -0.38 2.99 15.23
CA GLU A 6 0.60 3.95 15.76
C GLU A 6 1.79 4.14 14.81
N ALA A 7 2.29 3.06 14.20
CA ALA A 7 3.36 3.13 13.20
C ALA A 7 2.91 3.83 11.90
N LEU A 8 1.64 3.67 11.51
CA LEU A 8 1.04 4.40 10.39
C LEU A 8 0.85 5.87 10.75
N GLU A 9 0.32 6.18 11.93
CA GLU A 9 0.15 7.55 12.44
C GLU A 9 1.48 8.30 12.57
N GLU A 10 2.54 7.63 13.01
CA GLU A 10 3.87 8.24 13.16
C GLU A 10 4.52 8.53 11.80
N ARG A 11 4.35 7.62 10.83
CA ARG A 11 4.83 7.80 9.44
C ARG A 11 4.04 8.89 8.72
N VAL A 12 2.72 8.93 8.91
CA VAL A 12 1.83 9.99 8.41
C VAL A 12 2.19 11.33 9.04
N ARG A 13 2.42 11.39 10.35
CA ARG A 13 2.81 12.62 11.07
C ARG A 13 4.17 13.14 10.62
N LYS A 14 5.13 12.24 10.36
CA LYS A 14 6.48 12.59 9.83
C LYS A 14 6.43 13.09 8.39
N ALA A 15 5.59 12.47 7.55
CA ALA A 15 5.38 12.89 6.16
C ALA A 15 4.64 14.23 6.08
N ILE A 16 3.63 14.46 6.93
CA ILE A 16 2.96 15.77 7.05
C ILE A 16 3.94 16.85 7.48
N PHE A 17 4.88 16.55 8.38
CA PHE A 17 5.89 17.51 8.83
C PHE A 17 6.90 17.86 7.73
N GLN A 18 7.28 16.90 6.89
CA GLN A 18 8.18 17.14 5.75
C GLN A 18 7.50 17.90 4.60
N GLU A 19 6.25 17.57 4.28
CA GLU A 19 5.54 18.18 3.15
C GLU A 19 4.95 19.56 3.51
N SER A 20 4.59 19.79 4.78
CA SER A 20 4.12 21.10 5.25
C SER A 20 5.20 22.19 5.15
N ILE A 21 6.48 21.83 5.07
CA ILE A 21 7.58 22.78 4.89
C ILE A 21 7.69 23.25 3.42
N PHE A 22 7.12 22.51 2.46
CA PHE A 22 7.18 22.81 1.01
C PHE A 22 5.86 23.27 0.38
N ARG A 23 4.88 23.68 1.21
CA ARG A 23 3.61 24.25 0.74
C ARG A 23 3.81 25.68 0.22
N TRP A 24 3.30 26.00 -0.98
CA TRP A 24 3.34 27.36 -1.51
C TRP A 24 2.62 28.39 -0.60
N GLU A 25 1.70 27.94 0.25
CA GLU A 25 1.08 28.78 1.27
C GLU A 25 2.06 29.18 2.40
N SER A 26 3.02 28.33 2.77
CA SER A 26 4.11 28.73 3.69
C SER A 26 5.06 29.70 2.99
N ALA A 27 5.33 29.51 1.69
CA ALA A 27 6.12 30.49 0.93
C ALA A 27 5.46 31.88 0.90
N VAL A 28 4.13 31.97 0.80
CA VAL A 28 3.40 33.25 0.85
C VAL A 28 3.40 33.85 2.27
N VAL A 29 3.19 33.05 3.31
CA VAL A 29 3.18 33.54 4.71
C VAL A 29 4.58 33.94 5.17
N ILE A 30 5.61 33.18 4.83
CA ILE A 30 7.03 33.50 5.06
C ILE A 30 7.41 34.75 4.27
N SER A 31 7.03 34.85 2.99
CA SER A 31 7.32 36.03 2.17
C SER A 31 6.62 37.28 2.72
N LEU A 32 5.35 37.19 3.09
CA LEU A 32 4.58 38.30 3.65
C LEU A 32 5.10 38.73 5.03
N SER A 33 5.48 37.77 5.88
CA SER A 33 6.08 38.04 7.19
C SER A 33 7.47 38.68 7.05
N LEU A 34 8.30 38.21 6.12
CA LEU A 34 9.59 38.83 5.81
C LEU A 34 9.43 40.24 5.23
N LEU A 35 8.44 40.46 4.37
CA LEU A 35 8.15 41.78 3.78
C LEU A 35 7.68 42.78 4.84
N LEU A 36 6.75 42.38 5.71
CA LEU A 36 6.28 43.20 6.83
C LEU A 36 7.40 43.49 7.84
N THR A 37 8.26 42.50 8.10
CA THR A 37 9.44 42.68 8.96
C THR A 37 10.44 43.65 8.35
N ALA A 38 10.73 43.54 7.06
CA ALA A 38 11.67 44.43 6.37
C ALA A 38 11.14 45.87 6.30
N VAL A 39 9.85 46.06 6.01
CA VAL A 39 9.22 47.40 5.90
C VAL A 39 9.13 48.10 7.27
N THR A 40 8.85 47.36 8.34
CA THR A 40 8.83 47.91 9.71
C THR A 40 10.24 48.17 10.27
N ALA A 41 11.21 47.30 9.96
CA ALA A 41 12.61 47.47 10.37
C ALA A 41 13.33 48.63 9.64
N LEU A 42 12.92 48.94 8.40
CA LEU A 42 13.42 50.10 7.64
C LEU A 42 12.84 51.45 8.10
N GLY A 43 11.94 51.47 9.07
CA GLY A 43 11.33 52.70 9.62
C GLY A 43 10.28 53.35 8.71
N ALA A 44 9.87 52.68 7.62
CA ALA A 44 8.93 53.23 6.62
C ALA A 44 7.49 53.43 7.15
N LEU A 45 7.16 52.88 8.32
CA LEU A 45 5.84 52.96 8.97
C LEU A 45 5.84 53.82 10.25
N GLY A 46 6.92 54.57 10.52
CA GLY A 46 7.05 55.49 11.65
C GLY A 46 7.74 54.91 12.89
N ASP A 47 8.48 55.76 13.62
CA ASP A 47 9.44 55.39 14.68
C ASP A 47 8.83 54.58 15.85
N GLY A 48 7.52 54.68 16.07
CA GLY A 48 6.83 53.99 17.17
C GLY A 48 6.68 52.47 16.99
N LEU A 49 6.64 51.98 15.75
CA LEU A 49 6.45 50.55 15.44
C LEU A 49 7.78 49.81 15.22
N GLN A 50 8.90 50.53 15.13
CA GLN A 50 10.21 49.96 14.86
C GLN A 50 10.73 49.07 16.00
N SER A 51 10.30 49.29 17.25
CA SER A 51 10.72 48.47 18.40
C SER A 51 9.97 47.12 18.50
N TRP A 52 8.84 46.97 17.81
CA TRP A 52 7.96 45.80 17.89
C TRP A 52 7.99 44.91 16.63
N TRP A 53 9.03 45.06 15.80
CA TRP A 53 9.22 44.28 14.56
C TRP A 53 9.15 42.75 14.76
N TRP A 54 9.53 42.26 15.95
CA TRP A 54 9.52 40.85 16.33
C TRP A 54 8.12 40.27 16.58
N ILE A 55 7.09 41.10 16.84
CA ILE A 55 5.70 40.64 17.02
C ILE A 55 5.16 40.02 15.73
N TRP A 56 5.56 40.53 14.57
CA TRP A 56 5.16 39.99 13.27
C TRP A 56 5.79 38.62 12.99
N LEU A 57 7.02 38.38 13.46
CA LEU A 57 7.67 37.07 13.35
C LEU A 57 6.98 36.02 14.23
N ILE A 58 6.64 36.38 15.47
CA ILE A 58 5.89 35.49 16.37
C ILE A 58 4.46 35.27 15.86
N GLY A 59 3.82 36.32 15.32
CA GLY A 59 2.48 36.24 14.73
C GLY A 59 2.42 35.36 13.48
N GLY A 60 3.42 35.46 12.59
CA GLY A 60 3.55 34.57 11.43
C GLY A 60 3.73 33.12 11.85
N LEU A 61 4.60 32.87 12.84
CA LEU A 61 4.83 31.52 13.37
C LEU A 61 3.59 30.94 14.07
N LEU A 62 2.82 31.75 14.79
CA LEU A 62 1.54 31.33 15.39
C LEU A 62 0.43 31.11 14.35
N ALA A 63 0.40 31.91 13.28
CA ALA A 63 -0.55 31.72 12.17
C ALA A 63 -0.25 30.44 11.39
N GLU A 64 1.03 30.13 11.16
CA GLU A 64 1.44 28.84 10.58
C GLU A 64 1.12 27.67 11.52
N ALA A 65 1.40 27.80 12.82
CA ALA A 65 1.03 26.78 13.79
C ALA A 65 -0.49 26.55 13.84
N ALA A 66 -1.29 27.61 13.75
CA ALA A 66 -2.75 27.53 13.69
C ALA A 66 -3.26 26.94 12.37
N LEU A 67 -2.62 27.24 11.23
CA LEU A 67 -2.93 26.63 9.92
C LEU A 67 -2.58 25.15 9.88
N VAL A 68 -1.42 24.78 10.43
CA VAL A 68 -1.00 23.38 10.57
C VAL A 68 -1.97 22.64 11.51
N TYR A 69 -2.31 23.22 12.65
CA TYR A 69 -3.28 22.66 13.60
C TYR A 69 -4.68 22.53 12.98
N SER A 70 -5.15 23.54 12.25
CA SER A 70 -6.43 23.49 11.53
C SER A 70 -6.42 22.43 10.43
N SER A 71 -5.32 22.26 9.70
CA SER A 71 -5.19 21.25 8.64
C SER A 71 -5.09 19.82 9.18
N LEU A 72 -4.50 19.66 10.38
CA LEU A 72 -4.46 18.39 11.10
C LEU A 72 -5.82 17.99 11.69
N THR A 73 -6.74 18.96 11.85
CA THR A 73 -8.07 18.74 12.42
C THR A 73 -9.15 18.66 11.32
N ASP A 74 -8.80 18.86 10.04
CA ASP A 74 -9.74 18.76 8.92
C ASP A 74 -9.66 17.38 8.24
N PRO A 75 -10.61 16.45 8.50
CA PRO A 75 -10.59 15.10 7.94
C PRO A 75 -10.59 15.08 6.40
N LYS A 76 -11.11 16.13 5.73
CA LYS A 76 -11.15 16.22 4.26
C LYS A 76 -9.79 16.52 3.61
N PHE A 77 -8.86 17.13 4.36
CA PHE A 77 -7.50 17.40 3.88
C PHE A 77 -6.61 16.17 4.05
N GLY A 78 -6.75 15.44 5.16
CA GLY A 78 -6.08 14.15 5.39
C GLY A 78 -6.41 13.10 4.33
N GLU A 79 -7.68 12.99 3.91
CA GLU A 79 -8.09 12.11 2.82
C GLU A 79 -7.49 12.53 1.46
N LYS A 80 -7.44 13.83 1.15
CA LYS A 80 -6.82 14.33 -0.09
C LYS A 80 -5.31 14.14 -0.13
N VAL A 81 -4.63 14.30 1.00
CA VAL A 81 -3.18 14.14 1.12
C VAL A 81 -2.80 12.65 1.11
N ALA A 82 -3.59 11.78 1.74
CA ALA A 82 -3.45 10.33 1.62
C ALA A 82 -3.67 9.86 0.17
N ALA A 83 -4.73 10.34 -0.49
CA ALA A 83 -4.98 10.07 -1.91
C ALA A 83 -3.89 10.65 -2.84
N SER A 84 -3.27 11.77 -2.50
CA SER A 84 -2.15 12.31 -3.29
C SER A 84 -0.82 11.61 -3.01
N LEU A 85 -0.60 11.08 -1.80
CA LEU A 85 0.55 10.25 -1.47
C LEU A 85 0.46 8.87 -2.15
N LEU A 86 -0.76 8.32 -2.27
CA LEU A 86 -1.04 7.15 -3.10
C LEU A 86 -0.85 7.40 -4.60
N ARG A 87 -1.01 8.65 -5.07
CA ARG A 87 -0.70 9.04 -6.46
C ARG A 87 0.79 9.07 -6.79
N THR A 88 1.72 8.97 -5.83
CA THR A 88 3.15 9.24 -6.07
C THR A 88 4.06 8.01 -6.19
N ASP A 89 3.63 6.76 -5.95
CA ASP A 89 4.58 5.63 -6.01
C ASP A 89 4.16 4.28 -6.62
N PHE A 90 3.01 4.18 -7.28
CA PHE A 90 2.74 3.05 -8.18
C PHE A 90 3.57 3.20 -9.46
N LYS A 91 4.78 2.65 -9.46
CA LYS A 91 5.67 2.62 -10.64
C LYS A 91 5.73 1.19 -11.18
N PRO A 92 4.91 0.82 -12.18
CA PRO A 92 4.93 -0.50 -12.79
C PRO A 92 6.29 -0.85 -13.37
N GLU A 93 7.09 0.16 -13.75
CA GLU A 93 8.44 0.01 -14.28
C GLU A 93 9.44 -0.55 -13.27
N ARG A 94 9.11 -0.54 -11.98
CA ARG A 94 9.92 -1.18 -10.93
C ARG A 94 9.77 -2.70 -10.92
N LEU A 95 8.71 -3.24 -11.53
CA LEU A 95 8.52 -4.69 -11.66
C LEU A 95 9.42 -5.21 -12.77
N ARG A 96 10.15 -6.30 -12.49
CA ARG A 96 11.05 -6.94 -13.45
C ARG A 96 10.26 -7.76 -14.47
N ASP A 97 9.20 -8.40 -14.01
CA ASP A 97 8.33 -9.23 -14.80
C ASP A 97 7.36 -8.41 -15.67
N LYS A 98 7.37 -8.68 -16.98
CA LYS A 98 6.55 -7.97 -17.95
C LYS A 98 5.06 -8.28 -17.83
N LYS A 99 4.69 -9.48 -17.41
CA LYS A 99 3.29 -9.85 -17.20
C LYS A 99 2.75 -9.09 -15.99
N LEU A 100 3.47 -9.10 -14.87
CA LEU A 100 3.07 -8.35 -13.67
C LEU A 100 3.00 -6.84 -13.94
N GLN A 101 3.99 -6.29 -14.66
CA GLN A 101 3.97 -4.90 -15.10
C GLN A 101 2.69 -4.56 -15.88
N GLN A 102 2.33 -5.39 -16.87
CA GLN A 102 1.14 -5.20 -17.68
C GLN A 102 -0.16 -5.28 -16.85
N GLN A 103 -0.25 -6.24 -15.93
CA GLN A 103 -1.41 -6.38 -15.05
C GLN A 103 -1.63 -5.14 -14.16
N ILE A 104 -0.55 -4.54 -13.64
CA ILE A 104 -0.64 -3.29 -12.86
C ILE A 104 -1.06 -2.11 -13.76
N ILE A 105 -0.52 -2.02 -14.98
CA ILE A 105 -0.93 -0.97 -15.94
C ILE A 105 -2.42 -1.09 -16.24
N GLU A 106 -2.93 -2.29 -16.46
CA GLU A 106 -4.36 -2.53 -16.68
C GLU A 106 -5.20 -2.15 -15.46
N ALA A 107 -4.77 -2.53 -14.25
CA ALA A 107 -5.46 -2.19 -13.03
C ALA A 107 -5.56 -0.66 -12.82
N LEU A 108 -4.48 0.07 -13.11
CA LEU A 108 -4.45 1.54 -13.05
C LEU A 108 -5.35 2.17 -14.13
N ASP A 109 -5.40 1.61 -15.34
CA ASP A 109 -6.33 2.05 -16.40
C ASP A 109 -7.79 1.85 -15.97
N TYR A 110 -8.16 0.67 -15.44
CA TYR A 110 -9.50 0.42 -14.92
C TYR A 110 -9.87 1.39 -13.80
N ARG A 111 -8.95 1.63 -12.84
CA ARG A 111 -9.15 2.63 -11.77
C ARG A 111 -9.47 4.00 -12.35
N SER A 112 -8.67 4.49 -13.29
CA SER A 112 -8.86 5.81 -13.90
C SER A 112 -10.24 5.93 -14.56
N ARG A 113 -10.66 4.90 -15.29
CA ARG A 113 -11.95 4.90 -15.99
C ARG A 113 -13.14 4.81 -15.05
N ILE A 114 -13.04 4.01 -13.99
CA ILE A 114 -14.07 3.94 -12.95
C ILE A 114 -14.19 5.30 -12.25
N GLU A 115 -13.08 5.94 -11.91
CA GLU A 115 -13.05 7.27 -11.31
C GLU A 115 -13.69 8.34 -12.21
N GLU A 116 -13.42 8.29 -13.52
CA GLU A 116 -14.05 9.18 -14.50
C GLU A 116 -15.56 8.97 -14.60
N ALA A 117 -16.03 7.72 -14.68
CA ALA A 117 -17.44 7.36 -14.73
C ALA A 117 -18.22 7.73 -13.44
N MET A 118 -17.53 7.83 -12.31
CA MET A 118 -18.11 8.28 -11.04
C MET A 118 -18.16 9.81 -10.93
N ARG A 119 -17.13 10.52 -11.43
CA ARG A 119 -17.05 11.99 -11.37
C ARG A 119 -18.02 12.70 -12.30
N SER A 120 -18.40 12.09 -13.42
CA SER A 120 -19.35 12.66 -14.38
C SER A 120 -20.80 12.72 -13.86
N ARG A 121 -21.06 12.29 -12.62
CA ARG A 121 -22.39 12.22 -12.01
C ARG A 121 -22.61 13.37 -11.01
N ASP A 122 -23.56 14.25 -11.30
CA ASP A 122 -23.90 15.43 -10.50
C ASP A 122 -24.88 15.16 -9.33
N ASP A 123 -25.31 13.90 -9.11
CA ASP A 123 -26.28 13.60 -8.05
C ASP A 123 -25.63 13.65 -6.65
N SER A 124 -26.01 14.68 -5.89
CA SER A 124 -25.53 14.90 -4.52
C SER A 124 -25.88 13.77 -3.54
N LEU A 125 -26.92 12.97 -3.81
CA LEU A 125 -27.40 11.92 -2.89
C LEU A 125 -26.55 10.65 -2.90
N ILE A 126 -25.76 10.41 -3.94
CA ILE A 126 -24.90 9.23 -4.09
C ILE A 126 -23.41 9.63 -4.00
N LYS A 127 -23.12 10.93 -3.90
CA LYS A 127 -21.78 11.48 -3.93
C LYS A 127 -20.90 10.95 -2.79
N ASP A 128 -21.46 10.82 -1.59
CA ASP A 128 -20.74 10.30 -0.42
C ASP A 128 -20.40 8.81 -0.62
N GLU A 129 -21.35 8.02 -1.09
CA GLU A 129 -21.16 6.59 -1.41
C GLU A 129 -20.15 6.37 -2.54
N LEU A 130 -20.18 7.19 -3.59
CA LEU A 130 -19.20 7.12 -4.70
C LEU A 130 -17.81 7.54 -4.24
N THR A 131 -17.71 8.55 -3.36
CA THR A 131 -16.44 8.97 -2.77
C THR A 131 -15.84 7.84 -1.93
N GLN A 132 -16.65 7.20 -1.09
CA GLN A 132 -16.21 6.06 -0.29
C GLN A 132 -15.78 4.87 -1.17
N THR A 133 -16.49 4.62 -2.27
CA THR A 133 -16.15 3.56 -3.23
C THR A 133 -14.81 3.85 -3.91
N GLY A 134 -14.53 5.12 -4.25
CA GLY A 134 -13.23 5.54 -4.79
C GLY A 134 -12.06 5.23 -3.86
N VAL A 135 -12.22 5.51 -2.55
CA VAL A 135 -11.19 5.20 -1.54
C VAL A 135 -10.93 3.69 -1.45
N GLN A 136 -11.98 2.86 -1.51
CA GLN A 136 -11.81 1.40 -1.47
C GLN A 136 -11.14 0.85 -2.73
N ILE A 137 -11.39 1.45 -3.89
CA ILE A 137 -10.68 1.09 -5.12
C ILE A 137 -9.21 1.47 -5.01
N ASP A 138 -8.88 2.60 -4.38
CA ASP A 138 -7.49 3.00 -4.15
C ASP A 138 -6.74 2.00 -3.26
N GLU A 139 -7.34 1.62 -2.13
CA GLU A 139 -6.83 0.55 -1.25
C GLU A 139 -6.67 -0.78 -2.00
N TRP A 140 -7.65 -1.12 -2.84
CA TRP A 140 -7.58 -2.33 -3.66
C TRP A 140 -6.39 -2.32 -4.63
N ILE A 141 -6.17 -1.22 -5.36
CA ILE A 141 -5.01 -1.06 -6.25
C ILE A 141 -3.69 -1.16 -5.48
N GLU A 142 -3.64 -0.65 -4.25
CA GLU A 142 -2.47 -0.78 -3.38
C GLU A 142 -2.15 -2.25 -3.08
N HIS A 143 -3.15 -3.02 -2.64
CA HIS A 143 -2.98 -4.45 -2.38
C HIS A 143 -2.57 -5.26 -3.62
N ILE A 144 -3.12 -4.93 -4.80
CA ILE A 144 -2.74 -5.53 -6.08
C ILE A 144 -1.26 -5.28 -6.37
N TYR A 145 -0.80 -4.03 -6.19
CA TYR A 145 0.59 -3.67 -6.41
C TYR A 145 1.53 -4.38 -5.44
N ASP A 146 1.16 -4.46 -4.17
CA ASP A 146 1.95 -5.16 -3.15
C ASP A 146 2.09 -6.65 -3.43
N LEU A 147 0.99 -7.28 -3.84
CA LEU A 147 0.98 -8.67 -4.24
C LEU A 147 1.90 -8.89 -5.46
N ALA A 148 1.76 -8.06 -6.49
CA ALA A 148 2.61 -8.12 -7.68
C ALA A 148 4.10 -7.92 -7.35
N ARG A 149 4.45 -6.98 -6.45
CA ARG A 149 5.84 -6.79 -6.02
C ARG A 149 6.41 -8.01 -5.31
N ARG A 150 5.62 -8.69 -4.49
CA ARG A 150 6.06 -9.90 -3.77
C ARG A 150 6.26 -11.08 -4.72
N ILE A 151 5.33 -11.29 -5.65
CA ILE A 151 5.48 -12.28 -6.72
C ILE A 151 6.73 -11.98 -7.57
N ASP A 152 6.92 -10.71 -7.96
CA ASP A 152 8.07 -10.28 -8.76
C ASP A 152 9.39 -10.56 -8.04
N ARG A 153 9.44 -10.33 -6.72
CA ARG A 153 10.62 -10.60 -5.89
C ARG A 153 11.02 -12.07 -5.96
N TYR A 154 10.04 -12.97 -5.85
CA TYR A 154 10.25 -14.41 -5.73
C TYR A 154 10.60 -15.13 -7.02
N ARG A 155 10.05 -14.70 -8.17
CA ARG A 155 10.22 -15.41 -9.46
C ARG A 155 11.67 -15.77 -9.80
N PRO A 156 12.66 -14.87 -9.62
CA PRO A 156 14.06 -15.21 -9.91
C PRO A 156 14.65 -16.25 -8.96
N GLU A 157 14.18 -16.31 -7.72
CA GLU A 157 14.65 -17.22 -6.67
C GLU A 157 14.00 -18.60 -6.80
N ALA A 158 12.79 -18.69 -7.36
CA ALA A 158 12.03 -19.94 -7.53
C ALA A 158 12.85 -21.07 -8.19
N ARG A 159 13.72 -20.77 -9.16
CA ARG A 159 14.56 -21.79 -9.80
C ARG A 159 15.65 -22.35 -8.86
N ALA A 160 16.22 -21.49 -8.02
CA ALA A 160 17.21 -21.93 -7.03
C ALA A 160 16.53 -22.78 -5.95
N LEU A 161 15.39 -22.33 -5.46
CA LEU A 161 14.60 -23.02 -4.44
C LEU A 161 14.09 -24.39 -4.92
N ALA A 162 13.66 -24.49 -6.17
CA ALA A 162 13.28 -25.77 -6.77
C ALA A 162 14.44 -26.77 -6.80
N LYS A 163 15.66 -26.29 -7.07
CA LYS A 163 16.87 -27.11 -7.03
C LYS A 163 17.21 -27.52 -5.59
N ASP A 164 17.08 -26.61 -4.64
CA ASP A 164 17.34 -26.89 -3.22
C ASP A 164 16.38 -27.92 -2.67
N ARG A 165 15.08 -27.84 -3.02
CA ARG A 165 14.10 -28.88 -2.74
C ARG A 165 14.53 -30.23 -3.32
N GLN A 166 14.89 -30.29 -4.60
CA GLN A 166 15.31 -31.54 -5.24
C GLN A 166 16.54 -32.16 -4.55
N ASN A 167 17.50 -31.34 -4.14
CA ASN A 167 18.68 -31.80 -3.40
C ASN A 167 18.30 -32.32 -2.01
N ALA A 168 17.39 -31.63 -1.31
CA ALA A 168 16.89 -32.05 -0.01
C ALA A 168 16.14 -33.38 -0.09
N ASP A 169 15.26 -33.56 -1.08
CA ASP A 169 14.53 -34.80 -1.34
C ASP A 169 15.49 -35.98 -1.60
N ALA A 170 16.52 -35.75 -2.44
CA ALA A 170 17.54 -36.76 -2.70
C ALA A 170 18.33 -37.13 -1.42
N ARG A 171 18.65 -36.14 -0.58
CA ARG A 171 19.37 -36.38 0.68
C ARG A 171 18.49 -37.08 1.71
N ILE A 172 17.20 -36.78 1.77
CA ILE A 172 16.23 -37.49 2.62
C ILE A 172 16.22 -38.96 2.23
N ALA A 173 16.04 -39.27 0.94
CA ALA A 173 16.02 -40.65 0.45
C ALA A 173 17.32 -41.40 0.77
N GLN A 174 18.47 -40.74 0.67
CA GLN A 174 19.77 -41.32 1.06
C GLN A 174 19.84 -41.60 2.57
N LEU A 175 19.49 -40.62 3.41
CA LEU A 175 19.54 -40.77 4.87
C LEU A 175 18.54 -41.81 5.38
N GLU A 176 17.40 -41.98 4.72
CA GLU A 176 16.45 -43.05 5.02
C GLU A 176 17.05 -44.43 4.76
N GLN A 177 17.83 -44.59 3.68
CA GLN A 177 18.54 -45.84 3.41
C GLN A 177 19.68 -46.07 4.41
N GLU A 178 20.45 -45.04 4.74
CA GLU A 178 21.52 -45.11 5.75
C GLU A 178 20.97 -45.49 7.13
N LEU A 179 19.82 -44.93 7.52
CA LEU A 179 19.16 -45.23 8.81
C LEU A 179 18.77 -46.70 8.96
N ILE A 180 18.36 -47.35 7.86
CA ILE A 180 17.99 -48.78 7.84
C ILE A 180 19.21 -49.67 8.04
N LEU A 181 20.37 -49.26 7.49
CA LEU A 181 21.59 -50.06 7.47
C LEU A 181 22.54 -49.76 8.65
N GLU A 182 22.37 -48.62 9.32
CA GLU A 182 23.18 -48.23 10.47
C GLU A 182 22.91 -49.14 11.68
N ASP A 183 23.91 -49.35 12.53
CA ASP A 183 23.80 -50.13 13.77
C ASP A 183 24.10 -49.29 15.01
N ASP A 184 24.93 -48.24 14.89
CA ASP A 184 25.29 -47.38 16.00
C ASP A 184 24.12 -46.46 16.42
N ALA A 185 23.72 -46.55 17.69
CA ALA A 185 22.58 -45.82 18.21
C ALA A 185 22.77 -44.28 18.23
N ALA A 186 23.99 -43.78 18.40
CA ALA A 186 24.26 -42.35 18.38
C ALA A 186 24.20 -41.81 16.94
N VAL A 187 24.73 -42.57 15.96
CA VAL A 187 24.65 -42.22 14.55
C VAL A 187 23.20 -42.24 14.06
N LYS A 188 22.41 -43.27 14.40
CA LYS A 188 20.96 -43.32 14.08
C LYS A 188 20.23 -42.07 14.56
N LYS A 189 20.44 -41.69 15.83
CA LYS A 189 19.81 -40.50 16.39
C LYS A 189 20.20 -39.23 15.63
N GLN A 190 21.46 -39.12 15.21
CA GLN A 190 21.91 -37.97 14.42
C GLN A 190 21.30 -37.95 13.02
N ILE A 191 21.16 -39.11 12.38
CA ILE A 191 20.46 -39.26 11.09
C ILE A 191 19.00 -38.84 11.22
N GLU A 192 18.30 -39.29 12.25
CA GLU A 192 16.90 -38.93 12.52
C GLU A 192 16.69 -37.42 12.71
N ILE A 193 17.55 -36.77 13.49
CA ILE A 193 17.52 -35.30 13.68
C ILE A 193 17.72 -34.57 12.35
N THR A 194 18.66 -35.07 11.54
CA THR A 194 18.96 -34.47 10.22
C THR A 194 17.80 -34.67 9.26
N LEU A 195 17.17 -35.85 9.25
CA LEU A 195 15.97 -36.15 8.48
C LEU A 195 14.81 -35.23 8.86
N GLU A 196 14.56 -35.03 10.14
CA GLU A 196 13.50 -34.13 10.61
C GLU A 196 13.74 -32.68 10.17
N GLY A 197 15.00 -32.21 10.22
CA GLY A 197 15.38 -30.90 9.70
C GLY A 197 15.11 -30.76 8.20
N LEU A 198 15.57 -31.72 7.39
CA LEU A 198 15.37 -31.71 5.94
C LEU A 198 13.89 -31.81 5.54
N ARG A 199 13.10 -32.64 6.23
CA ARG A 199 11.66 -32.75 5.98
C ARG A 199 10.93 -31.45 6.27
N ARG A 200 11.28 -30.75 7.35
CA ARG A 200 10.74 -29.41 7.65
C ARG A 200 11.13 -28.39 6.59
N GLN A 201 12.36 -28.44 6.10
CA GLN A 201 12.81 -27.58 5.00
C GLN A 201 11.98 -27.82 3.73
N VAL A 202 11.78 -29.08 3.33
CA VAL A 202 10.97 -29.42 2.14
C VAL A 202 9.51 -28.95 2.29
N ASP A 203 8.88 -29.18 3.45
CA ASP A 203 7.52 -28.70 3.73
C ASP A 203 7.43 -27.17 3.67
N THR A 204 8.44 -26.45 4.16
CA THR A 204 8.49 -24.98 4.09
C THR A 204 8.60 -24.50 2.64
N LEU A 205 9.50 -25.08 1.85
CA LEU A 205 9.67 -24.75 0.44
C LEU A 205 8.40 -25.05 -0.38
N GLU A 206 7.68 -26.13 -0.06
CA GLU A 206 6.42 -26.49 -0.71
C GLU A 206 5.29 -25.51 -0.34
N ARG A 207 5.19 -25.08 0.91
CA ARG A 207 4.25 -24.04 1.32
C ARG A 207 4.52 -22.72 0.63
N LEU A 208 5.79 -22.35 0.47
CA LEU A 208 6.19 -21.13 -0.22
C LEU A 208 5.76 -21.16 -1.69
N ASP A 209 6.05 -22.25 -2.39
CA ASP A 209 5.64 -22.43 -3.79
C ASP A 209 4.11 -22.38 -3.95
N ASN A 210 3.38 -23.11 -3.11
CA ASN A 210 1.91 -23.11 -3.13
C ASN A 210 1.32 -21.72 -2.85
N THR A 211 1.92 -20.96 -1.92
CA THR A 211 1.45 -19.62 -1.56
C THR A 211 1.69 -18.64 -2.70
N ILE A 212 2.81 -18.77 -3.41
CA ILE A 212 3.11 -17.95 -4.59
C ILE A 212 2.17 -18.27 -5.74
N GLN A 213 1.90 -19.55 -6.01
CA GLN A 213 0.93 -19.94 -7.04
C GLN A 213 -0.46 -19.37 -6.72
N ARG A 214 -0.90 -19.45 -5.46
CA ARG A 214 -2.16 -18.84 -5.02
C ARG A 214 -2.15 -17.32 -5.21
N ALA A 215 -1.05 -16.64 -4.93
CA ALA A 215 -0.89 -15.21 -5.13
C ALA A 215 -1.01 -14.81 -6.61
N GLU A 216 -0.38 -15.57 -7.52
CA GLU A 216 -0.50 -15.33 -8.96
C GLU A 216 -1.95 -15.49 -9.44
N LEU A 217 -2.64 -16.53 -8.98
CA LEU A 217 -4.05 -16.75 -9.31
C LEU A 217 -4.96 -15.64 -8.74
N GLN A 218 -4.74 -15.21 -7.49
CA GLN A 218 -5.51 -14.13 -6.90
C GLN A 218 -5.33 -12.82 -7.66
N LEU A 219 -4.10 -12.50 -8.08
CA LEU A 219 -3.81 -11.31 -8.88
C LEU A 219 -4.59 -11.32 -10.20
N GLU A 220 -4.64 -12.47 -10.89
CA GLU A 220 -5.43 -12.64 -12.11
C GLU A 220 -6.94 -12.51 -11.88
N ASN A 221 -7.42 -13.09 -10.78
CA ASN A 221 -8.84 -13.07 -10.41
C ASN A 221 -9.29 -11.65 -10.11
N THR A 222 -8.54 -10.92 -9.28
CA THR A 222 -8.80 -9.52 -8.95
C THR A 222 -8.79 -8.61 -10.19
N LEU A 223 -7.88 -8.82 -11.14
CA LEU A 223 -7.89 -8.04 -12.40
C LEU A 223 -9.16 -8.29 -13.22
N THR A 224 -9.68 -9.53 -13.16
CA THR A 224 -10.94 -9.90 -13.79
C THR A 224 -12.14 -9.26 -13.08
N SER A 225 -12.12 -9.19 -11.75
CA SER A 225 -13.11 -8.47 -10.95
C SER A 225 -13.10 -6.97 -11.27
N LEU A 226 -11.93 -6.33 -11.36
CA LEU A 226 -11.79 -4.93 -11.77
C LEU A 226 -12.40 -4.67 -13.15
N ARG A 227 -12.12 -5.54 -14.13
CA ARG A 227 -12.71 -5.44 -15.47
C ARG A 227 -14.23 -5.56 -15.44
N THR A 228 -14.75 -6.46 -14.61
CA THR A 228 -16.19 -6.65 -14.42
C THR A 228 -16.85 -5.41 -13.82
N ILE A 229 -16.25 -4.85 -12.77
CA ILE A 229 -16.70 -3.64 -12.10
C ILE A 229 -16.69 -2.45 -13.06
N TYR A 230 -15.62 -2.28 -13.83
CA TYR A 230 -15.54 -1.25 -14.88
C TYR A 230 -16.64 -1.40 -15.94
N SER A 231 -16.85 -2.62 -16.44
CA SER A 231 -17.92 -2.88 -17.42
C SER A 231 -19.30 -2.54 -16.83
N GLN A 232 -19.53 -2.90 -15.56
CA GLN A 232 -20.75 -2.56 -14.85
C GLN A 232 -20.88 -1.05 -14.66
N SER A 233 -19.81 -0.31 -14.31
CA SER A 233 -19.89 1.15 -14.14
C SER A 233 -20.24 1.87 -15.45
N MET A 234 -19.80 1.32 -16.59
CA MET A 234 -20.13 1.88 -17.91
C MET A 234 -21.57 1.60 -18.36
N LEU A 235 -22.10 0.40 -18.07
CA LEU A 235 -23.48 0.04 -18.40
C LEU A 235 -24.53 0.81 -17.55
N VAL A 236 -24.07 1.46 -16.49
CA VAL A 236 -24.90 2.19 -15.52
C VAL A 236 -25.22 3.62 -15.97
N ASP A 237 -24.75 4.08 -17.13
CA ASP A 237 -25.21 5.35 -17.74
C ASP A 237 -26.65 5.28 -18.28
N ALA A 238 -27.25 4.08 -18.37
CA ALA A 238 -28.57 3.89 -18.97
C ALA A 238 -29.76 3.86 -17.99
N LYS A 239 -29.54 3.80 -16.66
CA LYS A 239 -30.60 3.77 -15.62
C LYS A 239 -30.08 4.22 -14.25
N ASP A 240 -30.94 4.90 -13.49
CA ASP A 240 -30.67 5.39 -12.13
C ASP A 240 -30.00 4.32 -11.24
N ILE A 241 -28.92 4.73 -10.56
CA ILE A 241 -28.27 3.88 -9.56
C ILE A 241 -29.20 3.76 -8.35
N ASP A 242 -29.81 2.59 -8.18
CA ASP A 242 -30.39 2.25 -6.87
C ASP A 242 -29.25 2.10 -5.84
N ASN A 243 -29.42 2.69 -4.64
CA ASN A 243 -28.50 2.55 -3.49
C ASN A 243 -28.07 1.08 -3.25
N SER A 244 -28.97 0.12 -3.55
CA SER A 244 -28.71 -1.32 -3.52
C SER A 244 -27.57 -1.79 -4.42
N ARG A 245 -27.38 -1.19 -5.62
CA ARG A 245 -26.32 -1.58 -6.57
C ARG A 245 -24.95 -1.05 -6.12
N ALA A 246 -24.88 0.20 -5.68
CA ALA A 246 -23.68 0.77 -5.08
C ALA A 246 -23.24 -0.03 -3.83
N ARG A 247 -24.20 -0.45 -3.00
CA ARG A 247 -23.93 -1.29 -1.82
C ARG A 247 -23.37 -2.67 -2.16
N ARG A 248 -23.87 -3.32 -3.22
CA ARG A 248 -23.33 -4.61 -3.70
C ARG A 248 -21.91 -4.45 -4.23
N LEU A 249 -21.66 -3.43 -5.04
CA LEU A 249 -20.32 -3.15 -5.57
C LEU A 249 -19.32 -2.93 -4.43
N ARG A 250 -19.70 -2.13 -3.43
CA ARG A 250 -18.87 -1.91 -2.24
C ARG A 250 -18.57 -3.22 -1.50
N HIS A 251 -19.58 -4.07 -1.33
CA HIS A 251 -19.39 -5.38 -0.69
C HIS A 251 -18.43 -6.26 -1.48
N GLU A 252 -18.57 -6.32 -2.81
CA GLU A 252 -17.68 -7.07 -3.70
C GLU A 252 -16.24 -6.57 -3.60
N ILE A 253 -16.01 -5.25 -3.65
CA ILE A 253 -14.67 -4.66 -3.47
C ILE A 253 -14.09 -5.01 -2.08
N THR A 254 -14.92 -4.93 -1.03
CA THR A 254 -14.47 -5.25 0.34
C THR A 254 -14.03 -6.71 0.47
N GLU A 255 -14.77 -7.65 -0.14
CA GLU A 255 -14.37 -9.06 -0.14
C GLU A 255 -13.08 -9.28 -0.95
N GLU A 256 -12.92 -8.65 -2.13
CA GLU A 256 -11.69 -8.74 -2.93
C GLU A 256 -10.46 -8.20 -2.19
N VAL A 257 -10.59 -7.05 -1.53
CA VAL A 257 -9.52 -6.46 -0.70
C VAL A 257 -9.14 -7.42 0.43
N LYS A 258 -10.13 -8.01 1.10
CA LYS A 258 -9.91 -8.97 2.17
C LYS A 258 -9.20 -10.23 1.67
N GLU A 259 -9.63 -10.80 0.55
CA GLU A 259 -8.98 -11.98 -0.04
C GLU A 259 -7.51 -11.71 -0.42
N LEU A 260 -7.23 -10.53 -1.00
CA LEU A 260 -5.86 -10.12 -1.28
C LEU A 260 -5.02 -9.97 -0.01
N ASN A 261 -5.59 -9.33 1.01
CA ASN A 261 -4.91 -9.17 2.29
C ASN A 261 -4.62 -10.54 2.95
N ASP A 262 -5.55 -11.48 2.89
CA ASP A 262 -5.36 -12.83 3.42
C ASP A 262 -4.21 -13.56 2.70
N VAL A 263 -4.09 -13.40 1.38
CA VAL A 263 -2.96 -13.94 0.61
C VAL A 263 -1.66 -13.23 0.95
N LEU A 264 -1.66 -11.91 1.10
CA LEU A 264 -0.49 -11.14 1.52
C LEU A 264 0.02 -11.59 2.90
N VAL A 265 -0.88 -11.74 3.87
CA VAL A 265 -0.53 -12.24 5.21
C VAL A 265 0.07 -13.65 5.12
N ALA A 266 -0.54 -14.55 4.34
CA ALA A 266 0.00 -15.90 4.14
C ALA A 266 1.41 -15.87 3.52
N MET A 267 1.69 -14.95 2.59
CA MET A 267 3.04 -14.76 2.06
C MET A 267 4.02 -14.30 3.13
N ASP A 268 3.63 -13.32 3.96
CA ASP A 268 4.50 -12.82 5.04
C ASP A 268 4.82 -13.91 6.06
N GLU A 269 3.84 -14.75 6.41
CA GLU A 269 4.03 -15.88 7.33
C GLU A 269 5.05 -16.89 6.80
N VAL A 270 4.98 -17.22 5.51
CA VAL A 270 5.92 -18.19 4.92
C VAL A 270 7.32 -17.59 4.75
N TYR A 271 7.43 -16.30 4.42
CA TYR A 271 8.72 -15.61 4.34
C TYR A 271 9.37 -15.35 5.71
N ALA A 272 8.57 -15.19 6.77
CA ALA A 272 9.10 -15.03 8.13
C ALA A 272 9.51 -16.36 8.78
N ALA A 273 9.12 -17.49 8.20
CA ALA A 273 9.47 -18.82 8.65
C ALA A 273 10.81 -19.35 8.11
N GLU A 274 11.42 -18.63 7.16
CA GLU A 274 12.81 -18.83 6.69
C GLU A 274 13.83 -18.09 7.57
#